data_AF-V9LHG4-F1
#
_entry.id   AF-V9LHG4-F1
#
_cell.length_a   1.000
_cell.length_b   1.000
_cell.length_c   1.000
_cell.angle_alpha   90.00
_cell.angle_beta   90.00
_cell.angle_gamma   90.00
#
_symmetry.space_group_name_H-M   'P 1'
#
loop_
_entity.id
_entity.type
_entity.pdbx_description
1 polymer ?
#
loop_
_entity_poly.entity_id
_entity_poly.type
_entity_poly.pdbx_seq_one_letter_code
_entity_poly.pdbx_strand_id
1 'polypeptide(L)'
;MAGEQQRDQDKLINEIRERFLREHLPDKADKYDSRDVERLKQEDSWVEGYLQWRHYNVDEALKMIDESFQWRKEFLVHNLSESNFPGWVFETGAVYLHGYDKEGNKMFWFRVKLHTKEAKTVLDKKKCVAFWLERYAKRKP
;
A
#
# COMPACT_ATOMS: atom_id res chain seq x y z
N MET A 1 31.23 -4.52 -3.58
CA MET A 1 30.30 -4.93 -2.51
C MET A 1 29.08 -4.00 -2.47
N ALA A 2 29.03 -2.91 -1.68
CA ALA A 2 27.81 -2.07 -1.58
C ALA A 2 27.38 -1.42 -2.91
N GLY A 3 28.32 -0.89 -3.69
CA GLY A 3 28.02 -0.28 -5.00
C GLY A 3 27.69 -1.29 -6.12
N GLU A 4 27.90 -2.59 -5.93
CA GLU A 4 27.46 -3.63 -6.88
C GLU A 4 26.02 -4.04 -6.58
N GLN A 5 25.70 -4.21 -5.29
CA GLN A 5 24.35 -4.47 -4.83
C GLN A 5 23.37 -3.36 -5.23
N GLN A 6 23.77 -2.10 -5.10
CA GLN A 6 22.94 -0.97 -5.56
C GLN A 6 22.71 -1.02 -7.08
N ARG A 7 23.76 -1.28 -7.87
CA ARG A 7 23.65 -1.38 -9.33
C ARG A 7 22.74 -2.52 -9.78
N ASP A 8 22.70 -3.63 -9.04
CA ASP A 8 21.81 -4.75 -9.35
C ASP A 8 20.35 -4.47 -8.92
N GLN A 9 20.15 -3.72 -7.83
CA GLN A 9 18.82 -3.23 -7.44
C GLN A 9 18.25 -2.25 -8.46
N ASP A 10 19.04 -1.28 -8.92
CA ASP A 10 18.61 -0.29 -9.92
C ASP A 10 18.15 -0.98 -11.23
N LYS A 11 18.82 -2.06 -11.63
CA LYS A 11 18.40 -2.86 -12.80
C LYS A 11 17.04 -3.50 -12.59
N LEU A 12 16.79 -4.11 -11.42
CA LEU A 12 15.52 -4.75 -11.11
C LEU A 12 14.38 -3.74 -11.06
N ILE A 13 14.61 -2.56 -10.48
CA ILE A 13 13.62 -1.47 -10.43
C ILE A 13 13.23 -1.04 -11.84
N ASN A 14 14.22 -0.81 -12.71
CA ASN A 14 13.99 -0.43 -14.10
C ASN A 14 13.28 -1.55 -14.87
N GLU A 15 13.66 -2.81 -14.66
CA GLU A 15 12.98 -3.95 -15.27
C GLU A 15 11.50 -4.00 -14.87
N ILE A 16 11.18 -3.86 -13.57
CA ILE A 16 9.78 -3.80 -13.11
C ILE A 16 9.02 -2.67 -13.81
N ARG A 17 9.59 -1.46 -13.89
CA ARG A 17 8.93 -0.32 -14.53
C ARG A 17 8.67 -0.59 -16.01
N GLU A 18 9.69 -0.99 -16.75
CA GLU A 18 9.57 -1.26 -18.18
C GLU A 18 8.55 -2.37 -18.46
N ARG A 19 8.62 -3.48 -17.71
CA ARG A 19 7.70 -4.60 -17.85
C ARG A 19 6.27 -4.21 -17.49
N PHE A 20 6.07 -3.48 -16.39
CA PHE A 20 4.75 -3.01 -16.00
C PHE A 20 4.13 -2.11 -17.07
N LEU A 21 4.89 -1.13 -17.58
CA LEU A 21 4.40 -0.22 -18.63
C LEU A 21 4.07 -0.97 -19.93
N ARG A 22 4.87 -1.97 -20.30
CA ARG A 22 4.68 -2.76 -21.52
C ARG A 22 3.54 -3.77 -21.43
N GLU A 23 3.45 -4.48 -20.30
CA GLU A 23 2.55 -5.64 -20.13
C GLU A 23 1.16 -5.24 -19.60
N HIS A 24 1.06 -4.11 -18.89
CA HIS A 24 -0.18 -3.73 -18.20
C HIS A 24 -0.84 -2.45 -18.70
N LEU A 25 -0.10 -1.41 -19.13
CA LEU A 25 -0.75 -0.15 -19.51
C LEU A 25 -1.51 -0.15 -20.85
N PRO A 26 -1.09 -0.85 -21.93
CA PRO A 26 -1.78 -0.77 -23.21
C PRO A 26 -3.25 -1.20 -23.16
N ASP A 27 -3.55 -2.26 -22.39
CA ASP A 27 -4.90 -2.86 -22.33
C ASP A 27 -5.62 -2.66 -20.99
N LYS A 28 -4.89 -2.29 -19.92
CA LYS A 28 -5.42 -2.19 -18.56
C LYS A 28 -5.26 -0.79 -17.94
N ALA A 29 -5.08 0.27 -18.74
CA ALA A 29 -4.96 1.63 -18.22
C ALA A 29 -6.13 2.02 -17.27
N ASP A 30 -7.36 1.60 -17.58
CA ASP A 30 -8.53 1.83 -16.71
C ASP A 30 -8.65 0.84 -15.53
N LYS A 31 -7.67 -0.05 -15.30
CA LYS A 31 -7.67 -0.90 -14.09
C LYS A 31 -6.96 -0.24 -12.91
N TYR A 32 -6.20 0.83 -13.15
CA TYR A 32 -5.36 1.46 -12.13
C TYR A 32 -5.77 2.90 -11.86
N ASP A 33 -5.46 3.38 -10.66
CA ASP A 33 -5.49 4.81 -10.35
C ASP A 33 -4.21 5.45 -10.90
N SER A 34 -4.33 6.58 -11.59
CA SER A 34 -3.18 7.25 -12.22
C SER A 34 -2.11 7.67 -11.21
N ARG A 35 -2.49 7.94 -9.95
CA ARG A 35 -1.56 8.31 -8.87
C ARG A 35 -0.65 7.16 -8.47
N ASP A 36 -1.15 5.92 -8.47
CA ASP A 36 -0.33 4.75 -8.17
C ASP A 36 0.63 4.43 -9.33
N VAL A 37 0.17 4.57 -10.57
CA VAL A 37 1.02 4.41 -11.78
C VAL A 37 2.13 5.45 -11.79
N GLU A 38 1.82 6.71 -11.49
CA GLU A 38 2.84 7.76 -11.45
C GLU A 38 3.85 7.53 -10.32
N ARG A 39 3.36 7.11 -9.16
CA ARG A 39 4.22 6.75 -8.03
C ARG A 39 5.19 5.62 -8.37
N LEU A 40 4.73 4.58 -9.06
CA LEU A 40 5.59 3.48 -9.51
C LEU A 40 6.73 3.94 -10.41
N LYS A 41 6.49 4.95 -11.27
CA LYS A 41 7.49 5.50 -12.18
C LYS A 41 8.52 6.38 -11.49
N GLN A 42 8.12 7.07 -10.41
CA GLN A 42 8.94 8.10 -9.77
C GLN A 42 9.65 7.63 -8.49
N GLU A 43 9.03 6.75 -7.70
CA GLU A 43 9.53 6.36 -6.38
C GLU A 43 10.22 4.99 -6.42
N ASP A 44 11.55 4.98 -6.31
CA ASP A 44 12.36 3.74 -6.26
C ASP A 44 12.04 2.90 -5.03
N SER A 45 11.94 3.53 -3.85
CA SER A 45 11.64 2.84 -2.58
C SER A 45 10.31 2.08 -2.62
N TRP A 46 9.34 2.57 -3.38
CA TRP A 46 8.05 1.90 -3.57
C TRP A 46 8.22 0.60 -4.35
N VAL A 47 8.97 0.63 -5.46
CA VAL A 47 9.28 -0.55 -6.27
C VAL A 47 10.13 -1.54 -5.49
N GLU A 48 11.15 -1.04 -4.77
CA GLU A 48 12.00 -1.84 -3.90
C GLU A 48 11.20 -2.58 -2.83
N GLY A 49 10.17 -1.95 -2.24
CA GLY A 49 9.28 -2.60 -1.27
C GLY A 49 8.61 -3.85 -1.84
N TYR A 50 8.07 -3.79 -3.05
CA TYR A 50 7.49 -4.96 -3.72
C TYR A 50 8.53 -6.03 -4.04
N LEU A 51 9.72 -5.63 -4.51
CA LEU A 51 10.82 -6.56 -4.76
C LEU A 51 11.23 -7.28 -3.46
N GLN A 52 11.42 -6.54 -2.37
CA GLN A 52 11.77 -7.11 -1.06
C GLN A 52 10.72 -8.12 -0.57
N TRP A 53 9.42 -7.77 -0.68
CA TRP A 53 8.32 -8.66 -0.29
C TRP A 53 8.19 -9.93 -1.14
N ARG A 54 8.80 -9.94 -2.31
CA ARG A 54 8.84 -11.08 -3.23
C ARG A 54 10.24 -11.65 -3.41
N HIS A 55 11.13 -11.39 -2.46
CA HIS A 55 12.49 -11.92 -2.44
C HIS A 55 13.24 -11.65 -3.75
N TYR A 56 13.03 -10.46 -4.32
CA TYR A 56 13.60 -9.98 -5.59
C TYR A 56 13.21 -10.81 -6.82
N ASN A 57 12.11 -11.58 -6.76
CA ASN A 57 11.51 -12.20 -7.93
C ASN A 57 10.66 -11.18 -8.70
N VAL A 58 11.07 -10.88 -9.93
CA VAL A 58 10.45 -9.85 -10.78
C VAL A 58 9.01 -10.21 -11.16
N ASP A 59 8.73 -11.45 -11.55
CA ASP A 59 7.41 -11.89 -11.98
C ASP A 59 6.38 -11.83 -10.84
N GLU A 60 6.76 -12.32 -9.66
CA GLU A 60 5.91 -12.28 -8.47
C GLU A 60 5.72 -10.85 -7.95
N ALA A 61 6.73 -9.99 -8.08
CA ALA A 61 6.61 -8.57 -7.76
C ALA A 61 5.64 -7.86 -8.72
N LEU A 62 5.75 -8.10 -10.04
CA LEU A 62 4.81 -7.56 -11.04
C LEU A 62 3.37 -8.00 -10.77
N LYS A 63 3.17 -9.28 -10.48
CA LYS A 63 1.84 -9.81 -10.12
C LYS A 63 1.29 -9.11 -8.87
N MET A 64 2.11 -8.95 -7.84
CA MET A 64 1.70 -8.26 -6.61
C MET A 64 1.37 -6.77 -6.87
N ILE A 65 2.13 -6.09 -7.72
CA ILE A 65 1.86 -4.71 -8.14
C ILE A 65 0.50 -4.65 -8.85
N ASP A 66 0.27 -5.52 -9.85
CA ASP A 66 -0.99 -5.58 -10.62
C ASP A 66 -2.21 -5.76 -9.71
N GLU A 67 -2.18 -6.78 -8.85
CA GLU A 67 -3.26 -7.08 -7.90
C GLU A 67 -3.48 -5.95 -6.91
N SER A 68 -2.40 -5.37 -6.38
CA SER A 68 -2.49 -4.28 -5.41
C SER A 68 -3.05 -3.00 -6.02
N PHE A 69 -2.68 -2.63 -7.25
CA PHE A 69 -3.16 -1.40 -7.89
C PHE A 69 -4.64 -1.52 -8.27
N GLN A 70 -5.08 -2.69 -8.72
CA GLN A 70 -6.50 -2.98 -8.93
C GLN A 70 -7.29 -2.82 -7.62
N TRP A 71 -6.82 -3.45 -6.54
CA TRP A 71 -7.45 -3.31 -5.23
C TRP A 71 -7.47 -1.85 -4.74
N ARG A 72 -6.37 -1.11 -4.92
CA ARG A 72 -6.29 0.30 -4.50
C ARG A 72 -7.30 1.18 -5.25
N LYS A 73 -7.52 0.93 -6.54
CA LYS A 73 -8.55 1.60 -7.34
C LYS A 73 -9.96 1.21 -6.87
N GLU A 74 -10.26 -0.09 -6.82
CA GLU A 74 -11.58 -0.59 -6.39
C GLU A 74 -11.97 -0.11 -4.98
N PHE A 75 -10.99 -0.07 -4.09
CA PHE A 75 -11.18 0.32 -2.70
C PHE A 75 -11.11 1.84 -2.49
N LEU A 76 -10.85 2.60 -3.56
CA LEU A 76 -10.74 4.06 -3.58
C LEU A 76 -9.75 4.58 -2.52
N VAL A 77 -8.60 3.93 -2.38
CA VAL A 77 -7.62 4.18 -1.31
C VAL A 77 -7.19 5.65 -1.27
N HIS A 78 -6.92 6.23 -2.44
CA HIS A 78 -6.51 7.64 -2.52
C HIS A 78 -7.63 8.63 -2.18
N ASN A 79 -8.88 8.21 -2.15
CA ASN A 79 -10.01 9.03 -1.78
C ASN A 79 -10.40 8.85 -0.30
N LEU A 80 -9.63 8.06 0.47
CA LEU A 80 -9.85 7.93 1.91
C LEU A 80 -9.35 9.19 2.63
N SER A 81 -10.27 9.92 3.24
CA SER A 81 -9.97 11.02 4.15
C SER A 81 -10.81 10.93 5.42
N GLU A 82 -10.41 11.65 6.47
CA GLU A 82 -11.12 11.64 7.76
C GLU A 82 -12.61 12.03 7.60
N SER A 83 -12.93 12.93 6.65
CA SER A 83 -14.31 13.37 6.38
C SER A 83 -15.17 12.34 5.64
N ASN A 84 -14.57 11.29 5.06
CA ASN A 84 -15.31 10.25 4.37
C ASN A 84 -15.76 9.12 5.29
N PHE A 85 -15.35 9.14 6.55
CA PHE A 85 -15.76 8.16 7.54
C PHE A 85 -16.93 8.69 8.38
N PRO A 86 -17.91 7.82 8.71
CA PRO A 86 -18.85 8.11 9.78
C PRO A 86 -18.10 8.42 11.09
N GLY A 87 -18.56 9.41 11.87
CA GLY A 87 -17.88 9.85 13.11
C GLY A 87 -17.58 8.71 14.08
N TRP A 88 -18.49 7.73 14.19
CA TRP A 88 -18.33 6.57 15.06
C TRP A 88 -17.05 5.76 14.78
N VAL A 89 -16.53 5.76 13.55
CA VAL A 89 -15.35 4.97 13.15
C VAL A 89 -14.13 5.33 14.00
N PHE A 90 -13.92 6.61 14.27
CA PHE A 90 -12.80 7.09 15.08
C PHE A 90 -13.13 7.16 16.56
N GLU A 91 -14.38 7.47 16.91
CA GLU A 91 -14.85 7.58 18.30
C GLU A 91 -14.78 6.25 19.06
N THR A 92 -15.00 5.12 18.37
CA THR A 92 -14.90 3.80 19.01
C THR A 92 -13.52 3.53 19.61
N GLY A 93 -12.45 4.14 19.09
CA GLY A 93 -11.08 3.89 19.53
C GLY A 93 -10.64 2.42 19.35
N ALA A 94 -11.33 1.68 18.47
CA ALA A 94 -11.06 0.25 18.26
C ALA A 94 -9.76 0.00 17.50
N VAL A 95 -9.35 0.95 16.65
CA VAL A 95 -8.18 0.85 15.76
C VAL A 95 -7.43 2.18 15.72
N TYR A 96 -6.14 2.20 16.05
CA TYR A 96 -5.32 3.42 16.07
C TYR A 96 -3.81 3.13 16.05
N LEU A 97 -3.00 4.10 15.62
CA LEU A 97 -1.53 4.03 15.67
C LEU A 97 -0.98 4.68 16.94
N HIS A 98 -0.19 3.97 17.74
CA HIS A 98 0.38 4.53 18.97
C HIS A 98 1.65 3.79 19.41
N GLY A 99 2.66 4.52 19.86
CA GLY A 99 3.94 3.95 20.29
C GLY A 99 4.80 3.44 19.12
N TYR A 100 5.95 2.90 19.48
CA TYR A 100 6.92 2.24 18.60
C TYR A 100 7.45 1.00 19.31
N ASP A 101 7.78 -0.04 18.56
CA ASP A 101 8.49 -1.20 19.12
C ASP A 101 9.99 -0.88 19.33
N LYS A 102 10.75 -1.89 19.76
CA LYS A 102 12.20 -1.76 20.03
C LYS A 102 13.02 -1.51 18.76
N GLU A 103 12.48 -1.83 17.60
CA GLU A 103 13.12 -1.67 16.29
C GLU A 103 12.69 -0.36 15.61
N GLY A 104 11.85 0.44 16.26
CA GLY A 104 11.37 1.73 15.76
C GLY A 104 10.19 1.63 14.80
N ASN A 105 9.55 0.46 14.69
CA ASN A 105 8.35 0.31 13.87
C ASN A 105 7.13 0.87 14.60
N LYS A 106 6.26 1.58 13.88
CA LYS A 106 5.02 2.12 14.45
C LYS A 106 4.07 0.98 14.81
N MET A 107 3.58 0.96 16.05
CA MET A 107 2.63 -0.06 16.45
C MET A 107 1.20 0.32 16.03
N PHE A 108 0.51 -0.66 15.46
CA PHE A 108 -0.88 -0.54 15.06
C PHE A 108 -1.78 -1.35 16.00
N TRP A 109 -2.60 -0.66 16.78
CA TRP A 109 -3.40 -1.25 17.85
C TRP A 109 -4.79 -1.64 17.38
N PHE A 110 -5.20 -2.87 17.71
CA PHE A 110 -6.55 -3.38 17.54
C PHE A 110 -7.12 -3.76 18.91
N ARG A 111 -8.09 -2.98 19.41
CA ARG A 111 -8.81 -3.29 20.65
C ARG A 111 -9.98 -4.21 20.33
N VAL A 112 -9.71 -5.51 20.24
CA VAL A 112 -10.69 -6.52 19.80
C VAL A 112 -11.94 -6.57 20.70
N LYS A 113 -11.81 -6.23 22.00
CA LYS A 113 -12.98 -6.13 22.92
C LYS A 113 -14.02 -5.08 22.50
N LEU A 114 -13.66 -4.13 21.63
CA LEU A 114 -14.55 -3.10 21.08
C LEU A 114 -15.07 -3.47 19.68
N HIS A 115 -14.70 -4.63 19.15
CA HIS A 115 -15.14 -5.07 17.84
C HIS A 115 -16.55 -5.66 17.89
N THR A 116 -17.46 -5.10 17.09
CA THR A 116 -18.76 -5.71 16.77
C THR A 116 -18.75 -6.27 15.35
N LYS A 117 -19.26 -7.49 15.17
CA LYS A 117 -19.39 -8.12 13.84
C LYS A 117 -20.75 -7.75 13.24
N GLU A 118 -20.78 -6.65 12.50
CA GLU A 118 -21.98 -6.14 11.85
C GLU A 118 -21.73 -5.95 10.35
N ALA A 119 -22.48 -6.67 9.50
CA ALA A 119 -22.26 -6.67 8.05
C ALA A 119 -22.28 -5.26 7.44
N LYS A 120 -23.14 -4.37 7.94
CA LYS A 120 -23.29 -2.99 7.46
C LYS A 120 -22.04 -2.12 7.70
N THR A 121 -21.24 -2.43 8.74
CA THR A 121 -20.08 -1.61 9.15
C THR A 121 -18.73 -2.25 8.82
N VAL A 122 -18.72 -3.47 8.26
CA VAL A 122 -17.47 -4.19 7.92
C VAL A 122 -16.64 -3.40 6.90
N LEU A 123 -17.27 -2.79 5.89
CA LEU A 123 -16.55 -2.05 4.86
C LEU A 123 -15.88 -0.80 5.45
N ASP A 124 -16.58 -0.03 6.28
CA ASP A 124 -16.04 1.17 6.94
C ASP A 124 -14.87 0.81 7.87
N LYS A 125 -14.99 -0.31 8.60
CA LYS A 125 -13.90 -0.84 9.45
C LYS A 125 -12.66 -1.20 8.62
N LYS A 126 -12.83 -1.88 7.48
CA LYS A 126 -11.73 -2.20 6.56
C LYS A 126 -11.11 -0.93 5.96
N LYS A 127 -11.93 0.06 5.60
CA LYS A 127 -11.47 1.36 5.09
C LYS A 127 -10.69 2.13 6.15
N CYS A 128 -11.09 2.09 7.41
CA CYS A 128 -10.36 2.71 8.52
C CYS A 128 -8.95 2.13 8.66
N VAL A 129 -8.82 0.80 8.54
CA VAL A 129 -7.52 0.12 8.54
C VAL A 129 -6.64 0.60 7.39
N ALA A 130 -7.16 0.60 6.17
CA ALA A 130 -6.42 1.08 5.00
C ALA A 130 -6.02 2.57 5.14
N PHE A 131 -6.92 3.41 5.66
CA PHE A 131 -6.67 4.82 5.92
C PHE A 131 -5.48 5.04 6.88
N TRP A 132 -5.45 4.31 8.01
CA TRP A 132 -4.35 4.44 8.97
C TRP A 132 -3.01 3.99 8.38
N LEU A 133 -3.00 2.88 7.64
CA LEU A 133 -1.79 2.37 6.99
C LEU A 133 -1.28 3.33 5.91
N GLU A 134 -2.16 3.82 5.03
CA GLU A 134 -1.82 4.75 3.96
C GLU A 134 -1.30 6.09 4.52
N ARG A 135 -1.94 6.60 5.58
CA ARG A 135 -1.51 7.83 6.26
C ARG A 135 -0.14 7.67 6.91
N TYR A 136 0.18 6.49 7.44
CA TYR A 136 1.49 6.23 8.01
C TYR A 136 2.56 6.11 6.92
N ALA A 137 2.30 5.32 5.86
CA ALA A 137 3.22 5.12 4.74
C ALA A 137 3.61 6.46 4.09
N LYS A 138 2.67 7.39 3.90
CA LYS A 138 2.97 8.73 3.35
C LYS A 138 3.82 9.62 4.25
N ARG A 139 3.82 9.39 5.58
CA ARG A 139 4.56 10.21 6.56
C ARG A 139 5.99 9.71 6.80
N LYS A 140 6.26 8.46 6.44
CA LYS A 140 7.58 7.83 6.52
C LYS A 140 7.86 7.15 5.17
N PRO A 141 8.32 7.91 4.16
CA PRO A 141 8.76 7.34 2.89
C PRO A 141 10.00 6.45 3.08
#